data_AF-A0A9W6N3W5-F1
#
_entry.id   AF-A0A9W6N3W5-F1
#
_cell.length_a   1.000
_cell.length_b   1.000
_cell.length_c   1.000
_cell.angle_alpha   90.00
_cell.angle_beta   90.00
_cell.angle_gamma   90.00
#
_symmetry.space_group_name_H-M   'P 1'
#
loop_
_entity.id
_entity.type
_entity.pdbx_description
1 polymer ?
#
loop_
_entity_poly.entity_id
_entity_poly.type
_entity_poly.pdbx_seq_one_letter_code
_entity_poly.pdbx_strand_id
1 'polypeptide(L)'
;MVRARVLGAVLALGVGTAPAGAEIKDYQIARMLNLRTDCQLHALRRVAPKPGEAERFVGECGNATFYPDGIDIACPEPDDEWSCTVETEKKSFPNLDLLRRPQ
;
A
#
# COMPACT_ATOMS: atom_id res chain seq x y z
N MET A 1 -50.60 -36.39 33.13
CA MET A 1 -50.85 -35.77 31.82
C MET A 1 -50.25 -34.36 31.81
N VAL A 2 -49.22 -34.16 30.96
CA VAL A 2 -48.84 -32.96 30.16
C VAL A 2 -48.83 -31.58 30.87
N ARG A 3 -47.79 -30.72 30.87
CA ARG A 3 -46.94 -30.23 29.76
C ARG A 3 -45.67 -29.57 30.34
N ALA A 4 -44.49 -30.04 29.94
CA ALA A 4 -43.26 -29.27 30.03
C ALA A 4 -43.27 -28.19 28.93
N ARG A 5 -43.15 -26.91 29.30
CA ARG A 5 -42.99 -25.80 28.36
C ARG A 5 -41.49 -25.55 28.18
N VAL A 6 -40.92 -26.07 27.11
CA VAL A 6 -39.58 -25.69 26.65
C VAL A 6 -39.74 -24.35 25.92
N LEU A 7 -39.35 -23.25 26.55
CA LEU A 7 -39.15 -21.98 25.84
C LEU A 7 -37.81 -22.08 25.10
N GLY A 8 -37.88 -22.34 23.80
CA GLY A 8 -36.73 -22.19 22.90
C GLY A 8 -36.43 -20.72 22.69
N ALA A 9 -35.32 -20.24 23.25
CA ALA A 9 -34.76 -18.94 22.92
C ALA A 9 -33.98 -19.06 21.61
N VAL A 10 -34.54 -18.50 20.53
CA VAL A 10 -33.89 -18.37 19.23
C VAL A 10 -32.80 -17.30 19.35
N LEU A 11 -31.53 -17.71 19.36
CA LEU A 11 -30.40 -16.79 19.17
C LEU A 11 -30.42 -16.32 17.70
N ALA A 12 -30.99 -15.15 17.45
CA ALA A 12 -30.81 -14.44 16.19
C ALA A 12 -29.39 -13.85 16.17
N LEU A 13 -28.42 -14.63 15.70
CA LEU A 13 -27.10 -14.16 15.29
C LEU A 13 -27.27 -13.30 14.03
N GLY A 14 -27.58 -12.02 14.24
CA GLY A 14 -27.51 -11.00 13.19
C GLY A 14 -26.05 -10.81 12.78
N VAL A 15 -25.58 -11.61 11.83
CA VAL A 15 -24.29 -11.40 11.17
C VAL A 15 -24.48 -10.20 10.24
N GLY A 16 -24.26 -9.00 10.77
CA GLY A 16 -24.11 -7.80 9.96
C GLY A 16 -22.87 -7.96 9.09
N THR A 17 -23.05 -8.24 7.80
CA THR A 17 -21.98 -8.17 6.81
C THR A 17 -21.65 -6.70 6.60
N ALA A 18 -20.66 -6.18 7.33
CA ALA A 18 -20.03 -4.93 6.93
C ALA A 18 -19.53 -5.10 5.48
N PRO A 19 -19.73 -4.12 4.59
CA PRO A 19 -19.16 -4.18 3.26
C PRO A 19 -17.65 -4.23 3.43
N ALA A 20 -17.06 -5.40 3.13
CA ALA A 20 -15.63 -5.54 2.98
C ALA A 20 -15.27 -4.80 1.69
N GLY A 21 -15.02 -3.49 1.80
CA GLY A 21 -14.41 -2.74 0.72
C GLY A 21 -13.09 -3.39 0.37
N ALA A 22 -12.91 -3.76 -0.89
CA ALA A 22 -11.59 -4.11 -1.38
C ALA A 22 -10.72 -2.84 -1.20
N GLU A 23 -9.60 -3.01 -0.53
CA GLU A 23 -8.69 -1.92 -0.15
C GLU A 23 -7.29 -2.42 -0.44
N ILE A 24 -6.49 -1.60 -1.12
CA ILE A 24 -5.07 -1.87 -1.30
C ILE A 24 -4.41 -1.97 0.07
N LYS A 25 -3.74 -3.08 0.36
CA LYS A 25 -3.02 -3.31 1.60
C LYS A 25 -1.58 -2.82 1.49
N ASP A 26 -1.04 -2.31 2.60
CA ASP A 26 0.32 -1.76 2.64
C ASP A 26 1.39 -2.74 2.15
N TYR A 27 1.23 -4.05 2.42
CA TYR A 27 2.17 -5.07 1.95
C TYR A 27 2.17 -5.22 0.42
N GLN A 28 1.07 -4.91 -0.27
CA GLN A 28 0.97 -4.97 -1.74
C GLN A 28 1.83 -3.86 -2.35
N ILE A 29 1.72 -2.64 -1.82
CA ILE A 29 2.57 -1.51 -2.21
C ILE A 29 4.04 -1.80 -1.88
N ALA A 30 4.34 -2.30 -0.68
CA ALA A 30 5.71 -2.63 -0.29
C ALA A 30 6.34 -3.67 -1.22
N ARG A 31 5.59 -4.71 -1.59
CA ARG A 31 6.03 -5.73 -2.56
C ARG A 31 6.26 -5.11 -3.94
N MET A 32 5.33 -4.29 -4.42
CA MET A 32 5.46 -3.60 -5.70
C MET A 32 6.72 -2.73 -5.74
N LEU A 33 6.98 -1.92 -4.71
CA LEU A 33 8.17 -1.06 -4.61
C LEU A 33 9.47 -1.87 -4.64
N ASN A 34 9.54 -2.96 -3.87
CA ASN A 34 10.71 -3.83 -3.84
C ASN A 34 10.96 -4.55 -5.18
N LEU A 35 9.93 -4.74 -6.01
CA LEU A 35 10.07 -5.36 -7.33
C LEU A 35 10.40 -4.34 -8.43
N ARG A 36 9.89 -3.12 -8.33
CA ARG A 36 9.96 -2.12 -9.41
C ARG A 36 11.04 -1.06 -9.21
N THR A 37 11.61 -0.95 -8.02
CA THR A 37 12.49 0.17 -7.67
C THR A 37 13.69 -0.28 -6.83
N ASP A 38 14.76 0.51 -6.85
CA ASP A 38 15.92 0.35 -5.97
C ASP A 38 15.74 1.01 -4.59
N CYS A 39 14.51 1.38 -4.19
CA CYS A 39 14.23 2.17 -2.98
C CYS A 39 14.73 1.49 -1.70
N GLN A 40 14.64 0.16 -1.60
CA GLN A 40 14.87 -0.60 -0.35
C GLN A 40 14.01 -0.04 0.78
N LEU A 41 12.70 -0.26 0.70
CA LEU A 41 11.71 0.36 1.57
C LEU A 41 11.95 0.05 3.06
N HIS A 42 12.05 1.09 3.89
CA HIS A 42 12.12 0.98 5.36
C HIS A 42 10.77 1.19 6.03
N ALA A 43 10.02 2.20 5.58
CA ALA A 43 8.72 2.54 6.13
C ALA A 43 7.77 2.95 5.01
N LEU A 44 6.47 2.69 5.19
CA LEU A 44 5.41 3.08 4.27
C LEU A 44 4.32 3.77 5.06
N ARG A 45 3.81 4.88 4.53
CA ARG A 45 2.72 5.64 5.14
C ARG A 45 1.66 5.96 4.10
N ARG A 46 0.40 5.67 4.43
CA ARG A 46 -0.75 6.12 3.65
C ARG A 46 -1.02 7.60 3.89
N VAL A 47 -1.31 8.32 2.82
CA VAL A 47 -1.68 9.74 2.85
C VAL A 47 -3.16 9.83 2.54
N ALA A 48 -3.93 10.44 3.44
CA ALA A 48 -5.34 10.68 3.23
C ALA A 48 -5.52 11.54 1.95
N PRO A 49 -6.24 11.03 0.93
CA PRO A 49 -6.48 11.80 -0.28
C PRO A 49 -7.43 12.96 0.01
N LYS A 50 -7.29 14.08 -0.71
CA LYS A 50 -8.33 15.10 -0.73
C LYS A 50 -9.54 14.60 -1.54
N PRO A 51 -10.73 15.21 -1.38
CA PRO A 51 -11.88 14.87 -2.20
C PRO A 51 -11.55 14.94 -3.70
N GLY A 52 -11.68 13.82 -4.41
CA GLY A 52 -11.39 13.71 -5.85
C GLY A 52 -9.93 13.41 -6.19
N GLU A 53 -9.04 13.23 -5.21
CA GLU A 53 -7.67 12.77 -5.44
C GLU A 53 -7.59 11.24 -5.34
N ALA A 54 -6.65 10.67 -6.11
CA ALA A 54 -6.27 9.26 -6.02
C ALA A 54 -5.71 8.93 -4.63
N GLU A 55 -5.77 7.66 -4.24
CA GLU A 55 -5.11 7.21 -3.02
C GLU A 55 -3.58 7.39 -3.14
N ARG A 56 -2.92 7.77 -2.04
CA ARG A 56 -1.49 8.08 -2.05
C ARG A 56 -0.75 7.39 -0.93
N PHE A 57 0.49 6.99 -1.24
CA PHE A 57 1.44 6.45 -0.29
C PHE A 57 2.76 7.20 -0.37
N VAL A 58 3.47 7.25 0.75
CA VAL A 58 4.82 7.79 0.85
C VAL A 58 5.69 6.74 1.51
N GLY A 59 6.81 6.39 0.87
CA GLY A 59 7.78 5.43 1.36
C GLY A 59 9.10 6.09 1.75
N GLU A 60 9.68 5.65 2.86
CA GLU A 60 11.05 5.97 3.25
C GLU A 60 12.00 4.94 2.64
N CYS A 61 12.96 5.41 1.85
CA CYS A 61 13.90 4.57 1.11
C CYS A 61 15.24 4.45 1.83
N GLY A 62 15.79 3.23 1.90
CA GLY A 62 17.13 2.99 2.41
C GLY A 62 18.21 3.43 1.43
N ASN A 63 17.88 3.38 0.15
CA ASN A 63 18.76 3.83 -0.91
C ASN A 63 18.69 5.35 -1.10
N ALA A 64 19.37 6.08 -0.21
CA ALA A 64 19.46 7.54 -0.27
C ALA A 64 20.23 8.06 -1.50
N THR A 65 20.98 7.22 -2.21
CA THR A 65 21.64 7.61 -3.47
C THR A 65 20.60 7.91 -4.54
N PHE A 66 19.64 7.01 -4.74
CA PHE A 66 18.65 7.14 -5.80
C PHE A 66 17.36 7.83 -5.36
N TYR A 67 17.00 7.70 -4.07
CA TYR A 67 15.76 8.20 -3.49
C TYR A 67 16.01 8.86 -2.12
N PRO A 68 16.80 9.95 -2.05
CA PRO A 68 17.15 10.61 -0.78
C PRO A 68 15.95 11.18 -0.03
N ASP A 69 14.90 11.54 -0.75
CA ASP A 69 13.70 12.19 -0.22
C ASP A 69 12.55 11.19 -0.01
N GLY A 70 12.81 9.89 -0.25
CA GLY A 70 11.80 8.83 -0.27
C GLY A 70 11.15 8.65 -1.63
N ILE A 71 9.97 8.02 -1.63
CA ILE A 71 9.20 7.69 -2.84
C ILE A 71 7.71 7.98 -2.64
N ASP A 72 7.09 8.60 -3.63
CA ASP A 72 5.66 8.88 -3.70
C ASP A 72 4.97 7.90 -4.65
N ILE A 73 3.82 7.39 -4.24
CA ILE A 73 2.98 6.47 -5.03
C ILE A 73 1.57 7.05 -5.12
N ALA A 74 0.99 7.03 -6.32
CA ALA A 74 -0.41 7.33 -6.56
C ALA A 74 -1.14 6.10 -7.09
N CYS A 75 -2.31 5.80 -6.53
CA CYS A 75 -3.17 4.67 -6.89
C CYS A 75 -4.54 5.21 -7.31
N PRO A 76 -4.80 5.36 -8.63
CA PRO A 76 -6.03 5.94 -9.13
C PRO A 76 -7.26 5.08 -8.81
N GLU A 77 -7.07 3.75 -8.74
CA GLU A 77 -8.11 2.81 -8.31
C GLU A 77 -7.82 2.37 -6.86
N PRO A 78 -8.72 2.59 -5.89
CA PRO A 78 -8.47 2.38 -4.45
C PRO A 78 -8.41 0.90 -4.04
N ASP A 79 -8.82 -0.01 -4.92
CA ASP A 79 -8.90 -1.45 -4.68
C ASP A 79 -8.03 -2.27 -5.64
N ASP A 80 -7.26 -1.62 -6.52
CA ASP A 80 -6.38 -2.27 -7.49
C ASP A 80 -4.93 -1.77 -7.37
N GLU A 81 -4.07 -2.60 -6.75
CA GLU A 81 -2.63 -2.32 -6.60
C GLU A 81 -1.93 -2.16 -7.97
N TRP A 82 -2.46 -2.77 -9.03
CA TRP A 82 -1.84 -2.74 -10.36
C TRP A 82 -1.99 -1.38 -11.03
N SER A 83 -2.98 -0.59 -10.61
CA SER A 83 -3.18 0.78 -11.03
C SER A 83 -2.12 1.75 -10.46
N CYS A 84 -1.43 1.36 -9.39
CA CYS A 84 -0.49 2.22 -8.69
C CYS A 84 0.75 2.54 -9.53
N THR A 85 1.14 3.82 -9.50
CA THR A 85 2.30 4.36 -10.20
C THR A 85 3.25 5.05 -9.21
N VAL A 86 4.55 4.85 -9.44
CA VAL A 86 5.61 5.57 -8.71
C VAL A 86 5.79 6.92 -9.36
N GLU A 87 5.52 7.99 -8.62
CA GLU A 87 5.59 9.38 -9.10
C GLU A 87 7.00 9.96 -8.96
N THR A 88 7.80 9.44 -8.02
CA THR A 88 9.16 9.92 -7.79
C THR A 88 10.14 9.36 -8.82
N GLU A 89 10.80 10.25 -9.55
CA GLU A 89 11.86 9.87 -10.47
C GLU A 89 13.13 9.42 -9.74
N LYS A 90 13.75 8.34 -10.25
CA LYS A 90 15.03 7.85 -9.77
C LYS A 90 16.13 8.86 -10.08
N LYS A 91 16.84 9.36 -9.04
CA LYS A 91 18.02 10.21 -9.27
C LYS A 91 19.12 9.39 -9.95
N SER A 92 19.85 10.01 -10.88
CA SER A 92 21.01 9.41 -11.53
C SER A 92 22.17 10.39 -11.57
N PHE A 93 23.40 9.87 -11.52
CA PHE A 93 24.62 10.67 -11.49
C PHE A 93 25.56 10.24 -12.62
N PRO A 94 25.23 10.57 -13.88
CA PRO A 94 26.00 10.12 -15.04
C PRO A 94 27.47 10.56 -14.97
N ASN A 95 27.76 11.70 -14.33
CA ASN A 95 29.12 12.21 -14.18
C ASN A 95 29.99 11.35 -13.24
N LEU A 96 29.39 10.53 -12.37
CA LEU A 96 30.13 9.58 -11.53
C LEU A 96 30.56 8.33 -12.29
N ASP A 97 29.90 7.99 -13.41
CA ASP A 97 30.32 6.87 -14.24
C ASP A 97 31.69 7.13 -14.89
N LEU A 98 32.07 8.39 -15.08
CA LEU A 98 33.41 8.78 -15.55
C LEU A 98 34.52 8.52 -14.50
N LEU A 99 34.15 8.39 -13.23
CA LEU A 99 35.06 8.08 -12.12
C LEU A 99 35.17 6.56 -11.87
N ARG A 100 34.26 5.75 -12.42
CA ARG A 100 34.40 4.29 -12.43
C ARG A 100 35.50 3.93 -13.42
N ARG A 101 36.75 3.86 -12.94
CA ARG A 101 37.84 3.25 -13.70
C ARG A 101 37.41 1.83 -14.11
N PRO A 102 37.62 1.42 -15.37
CA PRO A 102 37.46 0.02 -15.73
C PRO A 102 38.39 -0.81 -14.85
N GLN A 103 37.85 -1.83 -14.17
CA GLN A 103 38.65 -2.85 -13.50
C GLN A 103 39.22 -3.80 -14.54
#